data_AF-A0A6L5XKI9-F1
#
_entry.id   AF-A0A6L5XKI9-F1
#
_cell.length_a   1.000
_cell.length_b   1.000
_cell.length_c   1.000
_cell.angle_alpha   90.00
_cell.angle_beta   90.00
_cell.angle_gamma   90.00
#
_symmetry.space_group_name_H-M   'P 1'
#
loop_
_entity.id
_entity.type
_entity.pdbx_description
1 polymer ?
#
loop_
_entity_poly.entity_id
_entity_poly.type
_entity_poly.pdbx_seq_one_letter_code
_entity_poly.pdbx_strand_id
1 'polypeptide(L)'
;MLPEREALRREIPYTSWQDFLKLEAEKGNETALAVLRSRKEVAEPEQPQEQKPPVKNWMERGSEYAMKTAIRAEYAEKERKLQQRDAISHKGKKQLQAFLHMEQITAEAHAEGTKLGKIKRRIDNNGIVIFTLESGGTIRDTGKEIFFSSHDTRAERVALLYAAKKWGKRLTIEKGHIMFQPERHIERKAPELEKKRKGLSR
;
A
#
# COMPACT_ATOMS: atom_id res chain seq x y z
N MET A 1 37.04 -22.98 6.27
CA MET A 1 37.09 -21.61 6.84
C MET A 1 36.18 -21.50 8.06
N LEU A 2 36.47 -22.26 9.13
CA LEU A 2 35.84 -22.16 10.46
C LEU A 2 36.82 -22.23 11.67
N PRO A 3 38.16 -22.40 11.55
CA PRO A 3 39.01 -22.53 12.75
C PRO A 3 39.26 -21.20 13.48
N GLU A 4 39.20 -20.06 12.79
CA GLU A 4 39.47 -18.74 13.39
C GLU A 4 38.36 -18.28 14.36
N ARG A 5 37.10 -18.70 14.12
CA ARG A 5 35.97 -18.35 15.00
C ARG A 5 35.96 -19.14 16.31
N GLU A 6 36.51 -20.35 16.31
CA GLU A 6 36.60 -21.19 17.51
C GLU A 6 37.77 -20.76 18.40
N ALA A 7 38.86 -20.26 17.82
CA ALA A 7 39.95 -19.63 18.57
C ALA A 7 39.50 -18.35 19.29
N LEU A 8 38.76 -17.46 18.59
CA LEU A 8 38.19 -16.25 19.18
C LEU A 8 37.16 -16.52 20.30
N ARG A 9 36.48 -17.68 20.27
CA ARG A 9 35.57 -18.12 21.34
C ARG A 9 36.28 -18.55 22.63
N ARG A 10 37.56 -18.92 22.56
CA ARG A 10 38.36 -19.23 23.77
C ARG A 10 38.84 -17.97 24.48
N GLU A 11 39.07 -16.90 23.73
CA GLU A 11 39.53 -15.61 24.28
C GLU A 11 38.39 -14.74 24.81
N ILE A 12 37.17 -14.92 24.29
CA ILE A 12 35.99 -14.13 24.67
C ILE A 12 34.87 -15.08 25.13
N PRO A 13 34.74 -15.35 26.45
CA PRO A 13 33.76 -16.31 26.97
C PRO A 13 32.32 -15.77 27.04
N TYR A 14 32.02 -14.64 26.39
CA TYR A 14 30.68 -14.06 26.35
C TYR A 14 30.09 -14.12 24.94
N THR A 15 28.99 -14.86 24.79
CA THR A 15 28.20 -14.93 23.54
C THR A 15 27.05 -13.93 23.54
N SER A 16 26.77 -13.31 24.69
CA SER A 16 25.77 -12.27 24.84
C SER A 16 26.25 -11.16 25.77
N TRP A 17 25.76 -9.94 25.53
CA TRP A 17 26.02 -8.78 26.40
C TRP A 17 25.53 -9.01 27.84
N GLN A 18 24.53 -9.87 28.03
CA GLN A 18 24.02 -10.21 29.37
C GLN A 18 25.00 -11.09 30.15
N ASP A 19 25.70 -12.01 29.50
CA ASP A 19 26.67 -12.89 30.17
C ASP A 19 27.92 -12.12 30.61
N PHE A 20 28.34 -11.15 29.78
CA PHE A 20 29.36 -10.19 30.16
C PHE A 20 28.99 -9.41 31.43
N LEU A 21 27.77 -8.85 31.48
CA LEU A 21 27.31 -8.07 32.64
C LEU A 21 27.16 -8.92 33.91
N LYS A 22 26.78 -10.20 33.80
CA LYS A 22 26.69 -11.10 34.96
C LYS A 22 28.05 -11.37 35.58
N LEU A 23 29.03 -11.72 34.75
CA LEU A 23 30.39 -12.03 35.22
C LEU A 23 31.06 -10.78 35.79
N GLU A 24 30.81 -9.62 35.19
CA GLU A 24 31.33 -8.34 35.67
C GLU A 24 30.66 -7.93 36.99
N ALA A 25 29.37 -8.21 37.17
CA ALA A 25 28.68 -8.03 38.46
C ALA A 25 29.18 -9.01 39.53
N GLU A 26 29.49 -10.27 39.18
CA GLU A 26 30.09 -11.26 40.08
C GLU A 26 31.50 -10.85 40.54
N LYS A 27 32.25 -10.14 39.70
CA LYS A 27 33.53 -9.49 40.07
C LYS A 27 33.37 -8.25 40.95
N GLY A 28 32.13 -7.86 41.28
CA GLY A 28 31.82 -6.72 42.16
C GLY A 28 31.60 -5.40 41.44
N ASN A 29 31.40 -5.39 40.11
CA ASN A 29 31.12 -4.16 39.39
C ASN A 29 29.66 -3.70 39.62
N GLU A 30 29.51 -2.65 40.43
CA GLU A 30 28.23 -2.07 40.79
C GLU A 30 27.47 -1.50 39.59
N THR A 31 28.17 -1.04 38.55
CA THR A 31 27.53 -0.51 37.34
C THR A 31 26.90 -1.63 36.50
N ALA A 32 27.57 -2.78 36.39
CA ALA A 32 27.01 -3.94 35.72
C ALA A 32 25.79 -4.49 36.49
N LEU A 33 25.88 -4.50 37.83
CA LEU A 33 24.78 -4.88 38.72
C LEU A 33 23.59 -3.93 38.60
N ALA A 34 23.82 -2.62 38.53
CA ALA A 34 22.79 -1.60 38.31
C ALA A 34 22.09 -1.77 36.95
N VAL A 35 22.83 -2.06 35.88
CA VAL A 35 22.25 -2.32 34.55
C VAL A 35 21.40 -3.59 34.55
N LEU A 36 21.83 -4.65 35.26
CA LEU A 36 21.05 -5.87 35.44
C LEU A 36 19.78 -5.64 36.27
N ARG A 37 19.85 -4.82 37.32
CA ARG A 37 18.70 -4.46 38.16
C ARG A 37 17.71 -3.56 37.42
N SER A 38 18.17 -2.52 36.74
CA SER A 38 17.34 -1.63 35.91
C SER A 38 16.56 -2.41 34.86
N ARG A 39 17.20 -3.36 34.16
CA ARG A 39 16.48 -4.23 33.20
C ARG A 39 15.43 -5.13 33.85
N LYS A 40 15.60 -5.48 35.12
CA LYS A 40 14.68 -6.33 35.88
C LYS A 40 13.55 -5.52 36.52
N GLU A 41 13.80 -4.25 36.86
CA GLU A 41 12.81 -3.28 37.36
C GLU A 41 11.87 -2.77 36.25
N VAL A 42 12.25 -2.86 34.97
CA VAL A 42 11.31 -2.67 33.86
C VAL A 42 10.30 -3.84 33.74
N ALA A 43 10.35 -4.83 34.64
CA ALA A 43 9.41 -5.95 34.71
C ALA A 43 8.59 -5.94 36.01
N GLU A 44 7.87 -4.86 36.28
CA GLU A 44 6.58 -4.93 36.97
C GLU A 44 5.45 -4.74 35.93
N PRO A 45 4.38 -5.57 35.97
CA PRO A 45 3.34 -5.58 34.95
C PRO A 45 2.36 -4.42 35.20
N GLU A 46 2.77 -3.21 34.85
CA GLU A 46 1.83 -2.11 34.67
C GLU A 46 1.00 -2.40 33.40
N GLN A 47 -0.32 -2.39 33.56
CA GLN A 47 -1.28 -2.82 32.56
C GLN A 47 -0.99 -2.22 31.17
N PRO A 48 -0.93 -3.02 30.09
CA PRO A 48 -0.87 -2.47 28.76
C PRO A 48 -2.25 -1.91 28.36
N GLN A 49 -2.58 -0.70 28.82
CA GLN A 49 -3.32 0.25 28.00
C GLN A 49 -2.36 0.85 26.96
N GLU A 50 -1.80 -0.01 26.12
CA GLU A 50 -1.23 0.38 24.86
C GLU A 50 -2.04 -0.36 23.80
N GLN A 51 -2.72 0.42 22.97
CA GLN A 51 -3.21 -0.04 21.68
C GLN A 51 -1.99 -0.50 20.86
N LYS A 52 -1.56 -1.74 21.10
CA LYS A 52 -0.66 -2.45 20.19
C LYS A 52 -1.34 -2.36 18.82
N PRO A 53 -0.68 -1.86 17.77
CA PRO A 53 -1.22 -2.02 16.43
C PRO A 53 -1.50 -3.53 16.29
N PRO A 54 -2.65 -3.93 15.72
CA PRO A 54 -3.00 -5.34 15.65
C PRO A 54 -1.80 -6.05 15.05
N VAL A 55 -1.29 -7.07 15.75
CA VAL A 55 -0.22 -7.94 15.27
C VAL A 55 -0.80 -8.62 14.03
N LYS A 56 -0.72 -7.89 12.91
CA LYS A 56 -1.26 -8.28 11.62
C LYS A 56 -0.48 -9.52 11.23
N ASN A 57 -1.13 -10.67 11.27
CA ASN A 57 -0.59 -11.94 10.84
C ASN A 57 -0.03 -11.76 9.42
N TRP A 58 1.29 -11.85 9.29
CA TRP A 58 1.96 -11.76 8.00
C TRP A 58 1.50 -12.85 7.03
N MET A 59 1.06 -14.01 7.56
CA MET A 59 0.43 -15.08 6.80
C MET A 59 -0.95 -14.71 6.23
N GLU A 60 -1.80 -14.05 7.01
CA GLU A 60 -3.12 -13.59 6.53
C GLU A 60 -2.95 -12.55 5.43
N ARG A 61 -2.03 -11.59 5.59
CA ARG A 61 -1.67 -10.66 4.52
C ARG A 61 -1.19 -11.40 3.27
N GLY A 62 -0.30 -12.38 3.42
CA GLY A 62 0.20 -13.18 2.31
C GLY A 62 -0.92 -13.89 1.54
N SER A 63 -1.89 -14.45 2.27
CA SER A 63 -3.08 -15.09 1.71
C SER A 63 -3.98 -14.09 0.97
N GLU A 64 -4.27 -12.93 1.58
CA GLU A 64 -5.05 -11.85 0.94
C GLU A 64 -4.37 -11.32 -0.32
N TYR A 65 -3.04 -11.16 -0.30
CA TYR A 65 -2.27 -10.77 -1.48
C TYR A 65 -2.34 -11.84 -2.57
N ALA A 66 -2.20 -13.12 -2.21
CA ALA A 66 -2.31 -14.23 -3.15
C ALA A 66 -3.71 -14.28 -3.81
N MET A 67 -4.77 -14.14 -3.02
CA MET A 67 -6.15 -14.07 -3.52
C MET A 67 -6.34 -12.89 -4.48
N LYS A 68 -5.85 -11.69 -4.12
CA LYS A 68 -5.88 -10.52 -5.01
C LYS A 68 -5.10 -10.76 -6.30
N THR A 69 -3.94 -11.41 -6.24
CA THR A 69 -3.16 -11.72 -7.45
C THR A 69 -3.85 -12.73 -8.35
N ALA A 70 -4.54 -13.74 -7.78
CA ALA A 70 -5.32 -14.70 -8.55
C ALA A 70 -6.48 -14.00 -9.27
N ILE A 71 -7.26 -13.18 -8.55
CA ILE A 71 -8.32 -12.35 -9.14
C ILE A 71 -7.73 -11.49 -10.27
N ARG A 72 -6.59 -10.83 -10.04
CA ARG A 72 -5.93 -10.02 -11.07
C ARG A 72 -5.54 -10.82 -12.32
N ALA A 73 -5.04 -12.04 -12.14
CA ALA A 73 -4.66 -12.91 -13.26
C ALA A 73 -5.89 -13.31 -14.08
N GLU A 74 -6.98 -13.73 -13.43
CA GLU A 74 -8.23 -14.11 -14.11
C GLU A 74 -8.81 -12.96 -14.95
N TYR A 75 -8.85 -11.75 -14.38
CA TYR A 75 -9.36 -10.60 -15.11
C TYR A 75 -8.42 -10.15 -16.24
N ALA A 76 -7.10 -10.31 -16.09
CA ALA A 76 -6.15 -10.06 -17.18
C ALA A 76 -6.33 -11.03 -18.36
N GLU A 77 -6.68 -12.30 -18.10
CA GLU A 77 -7.03 -13.24 -19.15
C GLU A 77 -8.33 -12.85 -19.88
N LYS A 78 -9.33 -12.37 -19.13
CA LYS A 78 -10.58 -11.85 -19.71
C LYS A 78 -10.31 -10.64 -20.62
N GLU A 79 -9.44 -9.73 -20.20
CA GLU A 79 -9.01 -8.59 -21.03
C GLU A 79 -8.30 -9.06 -22.31
N ARG A 80 -7.38 -10.04 -22.21
CA ARG A 80 -6.71 -10.62 -23.40
C ARG A 80 -7.69 -11.24 -24.38
N LYS A 81 -8.64 -12.04 -23.88
CA LYS A 81 -9.71 -12.62 -24.70
C LYS A 81 -10.56 -11.53 -25.37
N LEU A 82 -10.82 -10.42 -24.68
CA LEU A 82 -11.55 -9.29 -25.25
C LEU A 82 -10.75 -8.58 -26.36
N GLN A 83 -9.43 -8.43 -26.20
CA GLN A 83 -8.57 -7.83 -27.21
C GLN A 83 -8.50 -8.65 -28.50
N GLN A 84 -8.38 -9.98 -28.36
CA GLN A 84 -8.31 -10.95 -29.47
C GLN A 84 -9.61 -11.07 -30.28
N ARG A 85 -10.74 -10.56 -29.77
CA ARG A 85 -12.01 -10.59 -30.50
C ARG A 85 -12.05 -9.49 -31.54
N ASP A 86 -11.89 -9.82 -32.81
CA ASP A 86 -11.95 -8.82 -33.90
C ASP A 86 -13.38 -8.44 -34.31
N ALA A 87 -14.38 -9.20 -33.89
CA ALA A 87 -15.80 -8.94 -34.17
C ALA A 87 -16.39 -7.71 -33.44
N ILE A 88 -15.65 -7.08 -32.52
CA ILE A 88 -16.15 -5.99 -31.68
C ILE A 88 -15.52 -4.66 -32.11
N SER A 89 -16.37 -3.66 -32.37
CA SER A 89 -15.92 -2.29 -32.65
C SER A 89 -15.04 -1.74 -31.52
N HIS A 90 -14.05 -0.90 -31.86
CA HIS A 90 -13.18 -0.22 -30.89
C HIS A 90 -13.94 0.47 -29.76
N LYS A 91 -15.12 1.04 -30.04
CA LYS A 91 -15.96 1.72 -29.03
C LYS A 91 -16.55 0.70 -28.04
N GLY A 92 -17.03 -0.44 -28.53
CA GLY A 92 -17.53 -1.55 -27.70
C GLY A 92 -16.42 -2.21 -26.88
N LYS A 93 -15.21 -2.38 -27.45
CA LYS A 93 -14.05 -2.90 -26.71
C LYS A 93 -13.71 -2.01 -25.51
N LYS A 94 -13.69 -0.68 -25.69
CA LYS A 94 -13.43 0.28 -24.60
C LYS A 94 -14.49 0.22 -23.49
N GLN A 95 -15.76 0.07 -23.85
CA GLN A 95 -16.87 -0.05 -22.89
C GLN A 95 -16.79 -1.36 -22.09
N LEU A 96 -16.54 -2.48 -22.77
CA LEU A 96 -16.36 -3.78 -22.14
C LEU A 96 -15.14 -3.78 -21.21
N GLN A 97 -14.06 -3.09 -21.61
CA GLN A 97 -12.90 -2.94 -20.76
C GLN A 97 -13.21 -2.13 -19.48
N ALA A 98 -13.98 -1.04 -19.59
CA ALA A 98 -14.45 -0.29 -18.42
C ALA A 98 -15.28 -1.17 -17.47
N PHE A 99 -16.11 -2.05 -18.01
CA PHE A 99 -16.87 -3.01 -17.20
C PHE A 99 -15.99 -4.04 -16.50
N LEU A 100 -14.99 -4.59 -17.19
CA LEU A 100 -14.03 -5.53 -16.59
C LEU A 100 -13.24 -4.87 -15.45
N HIS A 101 -12.80 -3.63 -15.62
CA HIS A 101 -12.11 -2.88 -14.57
C HIS A 101 -12.98 -2.70 -13.32
N MET A 102 -14.25 -2.33 -13.49
CA MET A 102 -15.17 -2.19 -12.35
C MET A 102 -15.50 -3.54 -11.70
N GLU A 103 -15.70 -4.61 -12.48
CA GLU A 103 -15.93 -5.95 -11.94
C GLU A 103 -14.75 -6.43 -11.09
N GLN A 104 -13.55 -6.21 -11.60
CA GLN A 104 -12.34 -6.53 -10.86
C GLN A 104 -12.26 -5.77 -9.53
N ILE A 105 -12.58 -4.48 -9.51
CA ILE A 105 -12.56 -3.68 -8.27
C ILE A 105 -13.63 -4.17 -7.29
N THR A 106 -14.82 -4.54 -7.77
CA THR A 106 -15.83 -5.12 -6.90
C THR A 106 -15.41 -6.47 -6.32
N ALA A 107 -14.71 -7.29 -7.10
CA ALA A 107 -14.17 -8.57 -6.64
C ALA A 107 -13.03 -8.39 -5.63
N GLU A 108 -12.10 -7.45 -5.88
CA GLU A 108 -11.02 -7.10 -4.95
C GLU A 108 -11.57 -6.51 -3.65
N ALA A 109 -12.58 -5.63 -3.71
CA ALA A 109 -13.22 -5.07 -2.52
C ALA A 109 -13.99 -6.14 -1.72
N HIS A 110 -14.65 -7.09 -2.40
CA HIS A 110 -15.31 -8.21 -1.75
C HIS A 110 -14.29 -9.12 -1.04
N ALA A 111 -13.12 -9.36 -1.65
CA ALA A 111 -12.04 -10.12 -1.04
C ALA A 111 -11.44 -9.41 0.19
N GLU A 112 -11.45 -8.08 0.21
CA GLU A 112 -11.07 -7.26 1.39
C GLU A 112 -12.17 -7.14 2.45
N GLY A 113 -13.32 -7.81 2.27
CA GLY A 113 -14.47 -7.74 3.17
C GLY A 113 -15.27 -6.42 3.07
N THR A 114 -14.91 -5.53 2.14
CA THR A 114 -15.58 -4.25 1.92
C THR A 114 -16.69 -4.43 0.88
N LYS A 115 -17.94 -4.62 1.33
CA LYS A 115 -19.08 -4.77 0.41
C LYS A 115 -19.42 -3.42 -0.23
N LEU A 116 -19.06 -3.26 -1.51
CA LEU A 116 -19.43 -2.09 -2.33
C LEU A 116 -20.91 -2.09 -2.78
N GLY A 117 -21.65 -3.17 -2.52
CA GLY A 117 -23.05 -3.32 -2.92
C GLY A 117 -23.22 -3.61 -4.42
N LYS A 118 -24.47 -3.69 -4.88
CA LYS A 118 -24.80 -3.84 -6.32
C LYS A 118 -24.59 -2.52 -7.04
N ILE A 119 -23.55 -2.47 -7.87
CA ILE A 119 -23.27 -1.31 -8.72
C ILE A 119 -24.11 -1.41 -9.99
N LYS A 120 -25.04 -0.46 -10.19
CA LYS A 120 -25.78 -0.33 -11.45
C LYS A 120 -24.87 0.26 -12.53
N ARG A 121 -25.01 -0.26 -13.75
CA ARG A 121 -24.16 0.10 -14.90
C ARG A 121 -25.06 0.63 -16.01
N ARG A 122 -24.71 1.76 -16.60
CA ARG A 122 -25.36 2.30 -17.79
C ARG A 122 -24.33 2.90 -18.75
N ILE A 123 -24.66 2.89 -20.04
CA ILE A 123 -23.89 3.54 -21.08
C ILE A 123 -24.76 4.66 -21.65
N ASP A 124 -24.20 5.87 -21.71
CA ASP A 124 -24.85 6.99 -22.37
C ASP A 124 -24.74 6.87 -23.91
N ASN A 125 -25.58 7.56 -24.67
CA ASN A 125 -25.54 7.56 -26.15
C ASN A 125 -24.19 8.03 -26.69
N ASN A 126 -23.48 8.87 -25.93
CA ASN A 126 -22.13 9.32 -26.26
C ASN A 126 -21.05 8.24 -26.06
N GLY A 127 -21.38 7.15 -25.36
CA GLY A 127 -20.47 6.08 -24.98
C GLY A 127 -19.77 6.29 -23.64
N ILE A 128 -20.25 7.26 -22.84
CA ILE A 128 -19.79 7.50 -21.46
C ILE A 128 -20.32 6.38 -20.58
N VAL A 129 -19.45 5.75 -19.80
CA VAL A 129 -19.83 4.67 -18.89
C VAL A 129 -20.15 5.27 -17.53
N ILE A 130 -21.35 5.04 -17.03
CA ILE A 130 -21.81 5.58 -15.74
C ILE A 130 -22.12 4.43 -14.79
N PHE A 131 -21.47 4.47 -13.64
CA PHE A 131 -21.66 3.56 -12.53
C PHE A 131 -22.43 4.27 -11.42
N THR A 132 -23.50 3.64 -10.94
CA THR A 132 -24.28 4.15 -9.81
C THR A 132 -24.16 3.16 -8.67
N LEU A 133 -23.67 3.64 -7.53
CA LEU A 133 -23.50 2.88 -6.31
C LEU A 133 -24.83 2.85 -5.53
N GLU A 134 -25.01 1.84 -4.67
CA GLU A 134 -26.18 1.76 -3.78
C GLU A 134 -26.22 2.92 -2.77
N SER A 135 -25.07 3.53 -2.49
CA SER A 135 -24.94 4.73 -1.68
C SER A 135 -25.51 6.00 -2.32
N GLY A 136 -25.94 5.93 -3.59
CA GLY A 136 -26.39 7.09 -4.37
C GLY A 136 -25.25 7.84 -5.06
N GLY A 137 -24.00 7.50 -4.76
CA GLY A 137 -22.82 8.03 -5.45
C GLY A 137 -22.77 7.58 -6.91
N THR A 138 -22.32 8.46 -7.80
CA THR A 138 -22.14 8.15 -9.23
C THR A 138 -20.70 8.35 -9.66
N ILE A 139 -20.23 7.51 -10.57
CA ILE A 139 -18.92 7.58 -11.20
C ILE A 139 -19.15 7.57 -12.71
N ARG A 140 -18.62 8.56 -13.43
CA ARG A 140 -18.77 8.69 -14.88
C ARG A 140 -17.40 8.66 -15.53
N ASP A 141 -17.22 7.74 -16.47
CA ASP A 141 -15.99 7.59 -17.23
C ASP A 141 -16.18 8.14 -18.65
N THR A 142 -15.52 9.26 -18.95
CA THR A 142 -15.49 9.86 -20.29
C THR A 142 -14.32 9.37 -21.15
N GLY A 143 -13.48 8.48 -20.62
CA GLY A 143 -12.29 7.96 -21.28
C GLY A 143 -11.01 8.65 -20.82
N LYS A 144 -10.99 9.99 -20.87
CA LYS A 144 -9.85 10.85 -20.46
C LYS A 144 -9.97 11.34 -19.02
N GLU A 145 -11.21 11.47 -18.53
CA GLU A 145 -11.54 11.98 -17.21
C GLU A 145 -12.55 11.05 -16.55
N ILE A 146 -12.47 10.98 -15.22
CA ILE A 146 -13.43 10.24 -14.40
C ILE A 146 -14.04 11.22 -13.40
N PHE A 147 -15.33 11.47 -13.53
CA PHE A 147 -16.09 12.28 -12.59
C PHE A 147 -16.68 11.40 -11.51
N PHE A 148 -16.68 11.85 -10.27
CA PHE A 148 -17.33 11.15 -9.18
C PHE A 148 -18.09 12.13 -8.28
N SER A 149 -19.11 11.63 -7.59
CA SER A 149 -19.82 12.46 -6.60
C SER A 149 -18.93 12.67 -5.38
N SER A 150 -18.45 13.90 -5.17
CA SER A 150 -17.62 14.30 -4.03
C SER A 150 -18.35 14.20 -2.68
N HIS A 151 -19.67 14.13 -2.69
CA HIS A 151 -20.52 14.01 -1.49
C HIS A 151 -20.51 12.60 -0.90
N ASP A 152 -20.03 11.59 -1.64
CA ASP A 152 -19.98 10.20 -1.19
C ASP A 152 -18.53 9.70 -1.17
N THR A 153 -18.02 9.49 0.04
CA THR A 153 -16.65 8.98 0.26
C THR A 153 -16.46 7.57 -0.31
N ARG A 154 -17.53 6.78 -0.47
CA ARG A 154 -17.46 5.48 -1.15
C ARG A 154 -17.26 5.65 -2.65
N ALA A 155 -17.97 6.58 -3.28
CA ALA A 155 -17.81 6.90 -4.70
C ALA A 155 -16.40 7.40 -5.01
N GLU A 156 -15.85 8.26 -4.15
CA GLU A 156 -14.47 8.73 -4.27
C GLU A 156 -13.46 7.57 -4.20
N ARG A 157 -13.54 6.71 -3.18
CA ARG A 157 -12.63 5.57 -3.03
C ARG A 157 -12.69 4.63 -4.23
N VAL A 158 -13.89 4.30 -4.69
CA VAL A 158 -14.08 3.44 -5.87
C VAL A 158 -13.55 4.11 -7.14
N ALA A 159 -13.79 5.41 -7.32
CA ALA A 159 -13.27 6.16 -8.45
C ALA A 159 -11.73 6.20 -8.47
N LEU A 160 -11.09 6.33 -7.31
CA LEU A 160 -9.62 6.27 -7.18
C LEU A 160 -9.07 4.88 -7.55
N LEU A 161 -9.68 3.81 -7.03
CA LEU A 161 -9.30 2.44 -7.41
C LEU A 161 -9.48 2.20 -8.91
N TYR A 162 -10.57 2.72 -9.48
CA TYR A 162 -10.89 2.63 -10.90
C TYR A 162 -9.87 3.39 -11.77
N ALA A 163 -9.55 4.64 -11.41
CA ALA A 163 -8.55 5.42 -12.11
C ALA A 163 -7.15 4.78 -12.00
N ALA A 164 -6.76 4.31 -10.81
CA ALA A 164 -5.49 3.62 -10.60
C ALA A 164 -5.39 2.34 -11.45
N LYS A 165 -6.50 1.62 -11.61
CA LYS A 165 -6.53 0.41 -12.46
C LYS A 165 -6.43 0.76 -13.95
N LYS A 166 -7.16 1.78 -14.39
CA LYS A 166 -7.24 2.18 -15.80
C LYS A 166 -5.98 2.89 -16.29
N TRP A 167 -5.40 3.77 -15.48
CA TRP A 167 -4.29 4.64 -15.87
C TRP A 167 -2.97 4.34 -15.16
N GLY A 168 -2.99 3.54 -14.09
CA GLY A 168 -1.83 3.25 -13.28
C GLY A 168 -1.41 4.45 -12.45
N LYS A 169 -0.11 4.76 -12.46
CA LYS A 169 0.48 5.89 -11.72
C LYS A 169 0.33 7.25 -12.42
N ARG A 170 -0.49 7.32 -13.48
CA ARG A 170 -0.68 8.49 -14.36
C ARG A 170 -2.03 9.15 -14.07
N LEU A 171 -2.19 9.61 -12.84
CA LEU A 171 -3.43 10.23 -12.38
C LEU A 171 -3.15 11.55 -11.69
N THR A 172 -3.96 12.55 -11.99
CA THR A 172 -4.14 13.73 -11.14
C THR A 172 -5.52 13.71 -10.54
N ILE A 173 -5.56 13.94 -9.23
CA ILE A 173 -6.79 14.03 -8.47
C ILE A 173 -7.06 15.51 -8.27
N GLU A 174 -8.13 16.00 -8.88
CA GLU A 174 -8.71 17.30 -8.58
C GLU A 174 -10.02 17.08 -7.83
N LYS A 175 -10.47 18.09 -7.06
CA LYS A 175 -11.67 17.94 -6.22
C LYS A 175 -12.92 17.66 -7.07
N GLY A 176 -13.34 16.39 -7.16
CA GLY A 176 -14.54 15.94 -7.86
C GLY A 176 -14.30 15.27 -9.22
N HIS A 177 -13.07 15.26 -9.74
CA HIS A 177 -12.71 14.57 -10.98
C HIS A 177 -11.24 14.13 -11.00
N ILE A 178 -11.00 13.00 -11.66
CA ILE A 178 -9.67 12.43 -11.84
C ILE A 178 -9.32 12.54 -13.32
N MET A 179 -8.19 13.16 -13.62
CA MET A 179 -7.72 13.32 -15.00
C MET A 179 -6.55 12.38 -15.29
N PHE A 180 -6.51 11.88 -16.52
CA PHE A 180 -5.34 11.18 -17.03
C PHE A 180 -4.21 12.17 -17.31
N GLN A 181 -3.07 12.00 -16.63
CA GLN A 181 -1.86 12.76 -16.93
C GLN A 181 -0.90 11.94 -17.80
N PRO A 182 -0.69 12.30 -19.07
CA PRO A 182 0.31 11.67 -19.91
C PRO A 182 1.75 12.06 -19.51
N GLU A 183 1.98 13.33 -19.12
CA GLU A 183 3.29 13.80 -18.64
C GLU A 183 3.64 13.28 -17.25
N ARG A 184 4.68 12.44 -17.18
CA ARG A 184 5.46 12.26 -15.96
C ARG A 184 6.33 13.50 -15.75
N HIS A 185 5.82 14.54 -15.08
CA HIS A 185 6.72 15.44 -14.36
C HIS A 185 7.29 14.65 -13.17
N ILE A 186 8.37 13.90 -13.43
CA ILE A 186 9.29 13.47 -12.39
C ILE A 186 10.03 14.75 -11.96
N GLU A 187 9.36 15.61 -11.20
CA GLU A 187 10.07 16.51 -10.30
C GLU A 187 10.57 15.64 -9.14
N ARG A 188 11.67 14.93 -9.39
CA ARG A 188 12.62 14.65 -8.32
C ARG A 188 13.11 16.03 -7.87
N LYS A 189 12.43 16.64 -6.89
CA LYS A 189 13.03 17.70 -6.10
C LYS A 189 14.27 17.12 -5.44
N ALA A 190 15.42 17.29 -6.08
CA ALA A 190 16.70 17.16 -5.42
C ALA A 190 16.68 18.17 -4.26
N PRO A 191 17.07 17.79 -3.04
CA PRO A 191 17.20 18.75 -1.96
C PRO A 191 18.32 19.73 -2.34
N GLU A 192 17.91 20.92 -2.74
CA GLU A 192 18.77 22.06 -3.00
C GLU A 192 19.40 22.48 -1.66
N LEU A 193 20.60 21.97 -1.41
CA LEU A 193 21.43 22.43 -0.30
C LEU A 193 21.94 23.84 -0.63
N GLU A 194 21.11 24.84 -0.35
CA GLU A 194 21.53 26.22 -0.16
C GLU A 194 22.60 26.28 0.94
N LYS A 195 23.86 26.14 0.58
CA LYS A 195 24.95 26.60 1.42
C LYS A 195 25.10 28.11 1.24
N LYS A 196 24.30 28.84 2.02
CA LYS A 196 24.68 30.16 2.54
C LYS A 196 26.07 30.07 3.18
N ARG A 197 27.10 30.54 2.47
CA ARG A 197 28.28 31.17 3.09
C ARG A 197 28.34 32.58 2.50
N LYS A 198 27.56 33.50 3.09
CA LYS A 198 28.09 34.50 4.04
C LYS A 198 29.43 35.03 3.57
N GLY A 199 29.39 36.26 3.05
CA GLY A 199 30.58 37.03 2.77
C GLY A 199 31.46 37.16 4.02
N LEU A 200 32.76 37.07 3.79
CA LEU A 200 33.73 37.84 4.57
C LEU A 200 34.60 38.57 3.56
N SER A 201 34.48 39.89 3.59
CA SER A 201 35.48 40.84 3.13
C SER A 201 36.76 40.66 3.95
N ARG A 202 37.91 40.61 3.28
CA ARG A 202 39.02 41.55 3.42
C ARG A 202 40.07 41.28 2.34
#